data_AF-A0A699UY65-F1
#
_entry.id   AF-A0A699UY65-F1
#
_cell.length_a   1.000
_cell.length_b   1.000
_cell.length_c   1.000
_cell.angle_alpha   90.00
_cell.angle_beta   90.00
_cell.angle_gamma   90.00
#
_symmetry.space_group_name_H-M   'P 1'
#
loop_
_entity.id
_entity.type
_entity.pdbx_description
1 polymer ?
#
loop_
_entity_poly.entity_id
_entity_poly.type
_entity_poly.pdbx_seq_one_letter_code
_entity_poly.pdbx_strand_id
1 'polypeptide(L)' 'MSKDPYAYVVAAFQALPPPDYMPSLEEPEQAPPSPPSTLSFTKEDAERFLAIPIPPPSPLTPLSSSLPQIPSPPLPAS' A
#
# COMPACT_ATOMS: atom_id res chain seq x y z
N MET A 1 26.35 6.33 -24.64
CA MET A 1 25.72 5.01 -24.50
C MET A 1 24.70 5.10 -23.39
N SER A 2 23.39 5.18 -23.68
CA SER A 2 22.38 5.16 -22.61
C SER A 2 22.16 3.72 -22.17
N LYS A 3 22.39 3.44 -20.89
CA LYS A 3 22.00 2.16 -20.28
C LYS A 3 20.49 2.23 -20.15
N ASP A 4 19.79 1.36 -20.87
CA ASP A 4 18.34 1.21 -20.71
C ASP A 4 18.03 1.00 -19.22
N PRO A 5 17.22 1.86 -18.57
CA PRO A 5 16.92 1.74 -17.15
C PRO A 5 16.30 0.38 -16.78
N TYR A 6 15.63 -0.29 -17.71
CA TYR A 6 15.05 -1.61 -17.48
C TYR A 6 16.07 -2.75 -17.57
N ALA A 7 17.23 -2.54 -18.18
CA ALA A 7 18.26 -3.56 -18.32
C ALA A 7 18.82 -4.02 -16.96
N TYR A 8 18.86 -3.14 -15.96
CA TYR A 8 19.25 -3.51 -14.60
C TYR A 8 18.21 -4.40 -13.92
N VAL A 9 16.92 -4.09 -14.12
CA VAL A 9 15.81 -4.88 -13.55
C VAL A 9 15.83 -6.29 -14.15
N VAL A 10 15.90 -6.39 -15.48
CA VAL A 10 15.97 -7.70 -16.17
C VAL A 10 17.20 -8.48 -15.72
N ALA A 11 18.38 -7.85 -15.70
CA ALA A 11 19.61 -8.52 -15.26
C ALA A 11 19.54 -9.00 -13.80
N ALA A 12 18.89 -8.24 -12.91
CA ALA A 12 18.69 -8.64 -11.52
C ALA A 12 17.85 -9.92 -11.44
N PHE A 13 16.71 -10.00 -12.12
CA PHE A 13 15.87 -11.21 -12.11
C PHE A 13 16.57 -12.42 -12.73
N GLN A 14 17.36 -12.22 -13.79
CA GLN A 14 18.11 -13.30 -14.43
C GLN A 14 19.32 -13.78 -13.60
N ALA A 15 19.79 -12.98 -12.64
CA ALA A 15 20.87 -13.34 -11.72
C ALA A 15 20.36 -13.99 -10.43
N LEU A 16 19.06 -13.95 -10.15
CA LEU A 16 18.48 -14.65 -9.01
C LEU A 16 18.48 -16.17 -9.28
N PRO A 17 18.75 -17.02 -8.27
CA PRO A 17 18.54 -18.44 -8.42
C PRO A 17 17.06 -18.71 -8.77
N PRO A 18 16.76 -19.77 -9.54
CA PRO A 18 15.39 -20.21 -9.73
C PRO A 18 14.70 -20.30 -8.37
N PRO A 19 13.48 -19.76 -8.21
CA PRO A 19 12.77 -19.89 -6.96
C PRO A 19 12.63 -21.38 -6.64
N ASP A 20 12.92 -21.76 -5.40
CA ASP A 20 12.74 -23.13 -4.90
C ASP A 20 11.24 -23.43 -4.68
N TYR A 21 10.43 -22.99 -5.64
CA TYR A 21 9.02 -23.32 -5.75
C TYR A 21 8.98 -24.79 -6.14
N MET A 22 8.99 -25.65 -5.14
CA MET A 22 8.44 -26.98 -5.29
C MET A 22 7.05 -26.77 -5.88
N PRO A 23 6.77 -27.22 -7.12
CA PRO A 23 5.39 -27.27 -7.56
C PRO A 23 4.74 -28.23 -6.58
N SER A 24 3.96 -27.70 -5.63
CA SER A 24 3.08 -28.51 -4.82
C SER A 24 2.38 -29.42 -5.82
N LEU A 25 2.55 -30.74 -5.68
CA LEU A 25 1.99 -31.73 -6.60
C LEU A 25 0.45 -31.68 -6.63
N GLU A 26 -0.12 -30.84 -5.79
CA GLU A 26 -1.44 -30.24 -5.92
C GLU A 26 -1.27 -28.71 -5.82
N GLU A 27 -1.27 -28.00 -6.95
CA GLU A 27 -1.94 -26.69 -6.93
C GLU A 27 -3.39 -27.03 -6.64
N PRO A 28 -3.95 -26.67 -5.47
CA PRO A 28 -5.35 -26.97 -5.22
C PRO A 28 -6.12 -26.23 -6.29
N GLU A 29 -6.72 -26.96 -7.26
CA GLU A 29 -7.45 -26.37 -8.40
C GLU A 29 -8.10 -25.09 -7.93
N GLN A 30 -7.51 -23.94 -8.28
CA GLN A 30 -8.03 -22.66 -7.86
C GLN A 30 -9.40 -22.54 -8.51
N ALA A 31 -10.44 -22.93 -7.76
CA ALA A 31 -11.80 -22.62 -8.12
C ALA A 31 -11.82 -21.12 -8.43
N PRO A 32 -12.41 -20.71 -9.56
CA PRO A 32 -12.44 -19.30 -9.92
C PRO A 32 -12.94 -18.50 -8.70
N PRO A 33 -12.29 -17.37 -8.35
CA PRO A 33 -12.70 -16.59 -7.21
C PRO A 33 -14.19 -16.31 -7.36
N SER A 34 -14.95 -16.61 -6.30
CA SER A 34 -16.39 -16.37 -6.27
C SER A 34 -16.65 -14.95 -6.76
N PRO A 35 -17.64 -14.72 -7.64
CA PRO A 35 -17.97 -13.37 -8.03
C PRO A 35 -18.21 -12.55 -6.76
N PRO A 36 -17.65 -11.33 -6.67
CA PRO A 36 -17.89 -10.48 -5.51
C PRO A 36 -19.40 -10.40 -5.34
N SER A 37 -19.91 -10.76 -4.15
CA SER A 37 -21.32 -10.62 -3.86
C SER A 37 -21.69 -9.18 -4.17
N THR A 38 -22.58 -8.98 -5.16
CA THR A 38 -23.08 -7.66 -5.50
C THR A 38 -23.91 -7.18 -4.31
N LEU A 39 -23.26 -6.47 -3.39
CA LEU A 39 -23.92 -5.70 -2.36
C LEU A 39 -24.75 -4.65 -3.09
N SER A 40 -26.07 -4.86 -3.11
CA SER A 40 -26.99 -3.85 -3.62
C SER A 40 -27.07 -2.73 -2.58
N PHE A 41 -26.39 -1.61 -2.85
CA PHE A 41 -26.52 -0.40 -2.04
C PHE A 41 -27.93 0.16 -2.24
N THR A 42 -28.83 -0.11 -1.29
CA THR A 42 -30.20 0.42 -1.32
C THR A 42 -30.26 1.80 -0.67
N LYS A 43 -31.34 2.55 -0.90
CA LYS A 43 -31.58 3.80 -0.17
C LYS A 43 -31.56 3.57 1.33
N GLU A 44 -32.13 2.46 1.80
CA GLU A 44 -32.12 2.07 3.21
C GLU A 44 -30.69 1.89 3.73
N ASP A 45 -29.77 1.33 2.96
CA ASP A 45 -28.35 1.22 3.33
C ASP A 45 -27.71 2.61 3.49
N ALA A 46 -27.96 3.53 2.56
CA ALA A 46 -27.53 4.92 2.69
C ALA A 46 -28.06 5.57 3.99
N GLU A 47 -29.33 5.36 4.30
CA GLU A 47 -29.97 5.82 5.55
C GLU A 47 -29.43 5.11 6.81
N ARG A 48 -28.84 3.91 6.69
CA ARG A 48 -28.10 3.25 7.78
C ARG A 48 -26.74 3.88 7.94
N PHE A 49 -25.99 4.10 6.86
CA PHE A 49 -24.69 4.78 6.90
C PHE A 49 -24.77 6.20 7.47
N LEU A 50 -25.79 6.98 7.09
CA LEU A 50 -26.02 8.32 7.63
C LEU A 50 -26.48 8.31 9.11
N ALA A 51 -27.07 7.21 9.57
CA ALA A 51 -27.46 7.03 10.97
C ALA A 51 -26.30 6.54 11.85
N ILE A 52 -25.14 6.19 11.29
CA ILE A 52 -23.94 5.86 12.07
C ILE A 52 -23.43 7.15 12.73
N PRO A 53 -23.28 7.20 14.06
CA PRO A 53 -22.76 8.38 14.74
C PRO A 53 -21.30 8.64 14.34
N ILE A 54 -21.02 9.89 13.99
CA ILE A 54 -19.66 10.33 13.66
C ILE A 54 -18.84 10.35 14.96
N PRO A 55 -17.68 9.66 15.03
CA PRO A 55 -16.82 9.74 16.19
C PRO A 55 -16.25 11.17 16.33
N PRO A 56 -15.99 11.64 17.56
CA PRO A 56 -15.34 12.93 17.75
C PRO A 56 -13.96 12.94 17.06
N PRO A 57 -13.48 14.12 16.60
CA PRO A 57 -12.15 14.23 16.03
C PRO A 57 -11.11 13.79 17.05
N SER A 58 -10.08 13.07 16.58
CA SER A 58 -8.93 12.74 17.43
C SER A 58 -8.17 14.01 17.82
N PRO A 59 -7.58 14.08 19.02
CA PRO A 59 -6.76 15.21 19.42
C PRO A 59 -5.59 15.38 18.43
N LEU A 60 -5.38 16.60 17.95
CA LEU A 60 -4.24 16.95 17.11
C LEU A 60 -2.98 16.89 17.96
N THR A 61 -2.36 15.72 18.03
CA THR A 61 -0.99 15.62 18.54
C THR A 61 -0.10 16.40 17.58
N PRO A 62 0.65 17.43 18.03
CA PRO A 62 1.58 18.11 17.15
C PRO A 62 2.62 17.09 16.66
N LEU A 63 2.65 16.80 15.35
CA LEU A 63 3.65 15.92 14.73
C LEU A 63 5.09 16.36 15.06
N SER A 64 5.27 17.64 15.40
CA SER A 64 6.53 18.24 15.82
C SER A 64 7.01 17.88 17.23
N SER A 65 6.18 17.32 18.12
CA SER A 65 6.67 16.94 19.47
C SER A 65 7.51 15.65 19.46
N SER A 66 7.34 14.80 18.44
CA SER A 66 8.04 13.52 18.32
C SER A 66 9.21 13.55 17.33
N LEU A 67 9.29 14.58 16.47
CA LEU A 67 10.39 14.69 15.52
C LEU A 67 11.65 15.18 16.25
N PRO A 68 12.80 14.51 16.13
CA PRO A 68 14.06 15.02 16.64
C PRO A 68 14.32 16.42 16.05
N GLN A 69 14.46 17.40 16.95
CA GLN A 69 14.79 18.78 16.58
C GLN A 69 16.24 18.79 16.07
N ILE A 70 16.43 18.97 14.77
CA ILE A 70 17.74 19.33 14.23
C ILE A 70 17.89 20.86 14.27
N PRO A 71 19.04 21.41 14.69
CA PRO A 71 19.30 22.84 14.60
C PRO A 71 19.22 23.33 13.15
N SER A 72 18.68 24.53 12.93
CA SER A 72 18.69 25.17 11.61
C SER A 72 20.13 25.48 11.16
N PRO A 73 20.49 25.29 9.87
CA PRO A 73 21.79 25.70 9.35
C PRO A 73 21.91 27.24 9.24
N PRO A 74 23.13 27.79 9.27
CA PRO A 74 23.35 29.22 9.07
C PRO A 74 22.95 29.65 7.64
N LEU A 75 22.35 30.83 7.52
CA LEU A 75 21.98 31.41 6.21
C LEU A 75 23.23 31.93 5.48
N PRO A 76 23.31 31.84 4.15
CA PRO A 76 24.42 32.39 3.39
C PRO A 76 24.46 33.92 3.50
N ALA A 77 25.66 34.47 3.64
CA ALA A 77 25.90 35.91 3.54
C ALA A 77 25.87 36.35 2.07
N SER A 78 25.40 37.58 1.83
CA SER A 78 25.24 38.19 0.49
C SER A 78 26.55 38.65 -0.14
#